data_AF-A0A212JMV8-F1
#
_entry.id   AF-A0A212JMV8-F1
#
_cell.length_a   1.000
_cell.length_b   1.000
_cell.length_c   1.000
_cell.angle_alpha   90.00
_cell.angle_beta   90.00
_cell.angle_gamma   90.00
#
_symmetry.space_group_name_H-M   'P 1'
#
loop_
_entity.id
_entity.type
_entity.pdbx_description
1 polymer ?
#
loop_
_entity_poly.entity_id
_entity_poly.type
_entity_poly.pdbx_seq_one_letter_code
_entity_poly.pdbx_strand_id
1 'polypeptide(L)'
;MKDTKIKISDNGTVHIPRNVKMSIVEIAELFEIFYQTAKKNIRSVEALGICTGDQSMSGTVEGAKIVSDYYGLDMIIAIAFRVQSVKTNIFRKRIIDKSIKLEVVTMPLLSMQNAMLN
;
A
#
# COMPACT_ATOMS: atom_id res chain seq x y z
N MET A 1 4.43 -13.96 16.14
CA MET A 1 4.82 -13.10 15.01
C MET A 1 3.77 -12.02 14.81
N LYS A 2 4.14 -10.74 14.68
CA LYS A 2 3.17 -9.68 14.32
C LYS A 2 2.76 -9.87 12.86
N ASP A 3 1.47 -9.76 12.54
CA ASP A 3 0.99 -9.81 11.16
C ASP A 3 1.46 -8.54 10.42
N THR A 4 2.18 -8.70 9.31
CA THR A 4 2.72 -7.61 8.49
C THR A 4 2.17 -7.64 7.07
N LYS A 5 1.39 -8.66 6.70
CA LYS A 5 0.87 -8.83 5.35
C LYS A 5 -0.55 -8.29 5.24
N ILE A 6 -0.82 -7.59 4.16
CA ILE A 6 -2.20 -7.25 3.79
C ILE A 6 -2.89 -8.52 3.31
N LYS A 7 -4.17 -8.66 3.64
CA LYS A 7 -5.01 -9.79 3.20
C LYS A 7 -6.30 -9.27 2.59
N ILE A 8 -6.73 -9.91 1.50
CA ILE A 8 -8.04 -9.68 0.87
C ILE A 8 -8.77 -11.01 0.87
N SER A 9 -9.79 -11.15 1.72
CA SER A 9 -10.63 -12.34 1.74
C SER A 9 -11.52 -12.43 0.50
N ASP A 10 -12.09 -13.60 0.26
CA ASP A 10 -12.92 -13.86 -0.92
C ASP A 10 -14.20 -13.00 -0.96
N ASN A 11 -14.71 -12.61 0.21
CA ASN A 11 -15.82 -11.66 0.32
C ASN A 11 -15.41 -10.19 0.10
N GLY A 12 -14.15 -9.91 -0.27
CA GLY A 12 -13.63 -8.57 -0.53
C GLY A 12 -13.25 -7.77 0.72
N THR A 13 -13.21 -8.39 1.91
CA THR A 13 -12.74 -7.70 3.12
C THR A 13 -11.22 -7.54 3.07
N VAL A 14 -10.77 -6.28 3.21
CA VAL A 14 -9.35 -5.94 3.21
C VAL A 14 -8.87 -5.69 4.65
N HIS A 15 -7.94 -6.53 5.10
CA HIS A 15 -7.22 -6.36 6.36
C HIS A 15 -5.85 -5.73 6.09
N ILE A 16 -5.58 -4.60 6.75
CA ILE A 16 -4.30 -3.88 6.65
C ILE A 16 -3.68 -3.84 8.05
N PRO A 17 -2.54 -4.50 8.29
CA PRO A 17 -1.85 -4.45 9.57
C PRO A 17 -1.20 -3.08 9.81
N ARG A 18 -0.84 -2.79 11.06
CA ARG A 18 -0.21 -1.50 11.42
C ARG A 18 1.15 -1.30 10.77
N ASN A 19 1.95 -2.37 10.67
CA ASN A 19 3.28 -2.35 10.09
C ASN A 19 3.29 -3.25 8.86
N VAL A 20 2.95 -2.68 7.71
CA VAL A 20 2.95 -3.41 6.44
C VAL A 20 4.38 -3.67 6.00
N LYS A 21 4.69 -4.94 5.74
CA LYS A 21 5.95 -5.39 5.14
C LYS A 21 5.63 -6.53 4.20
N MET A 22 5.77 -6.29 2.90
CA MET A 22 5.49 -7.29 1.88
C MET A 22 6.59 -7.37 0.84
N SER A 23 6.97 -8.59 0.46
CA SER A 23 7.89 -8.84 -0.65
C SER A 23 7.19 -8.67 -2.01
N ILE A 24 7.95 -8.62 -3.10
CA ILE A 24 7.37 -8.56 -4.46
C ILE A 24 6.46 -9.77 -4.73
N VAL A 25 6.84 -10.95 -4.24
CA VAL A 25 6.04 -12.18 -4.38
C VAL A 25 4.71 -12.02 -3.65
N GLU A 26 4.74 -11.54 -2.41
CA GLU A 26 3.53 -11.35 -1.61
C GLU A 26 2.62 -10.26 -2.19
N ILE A 27 3.17 -9.21 -2.80
CA ILE A 27 2.40 -8.18 -3.51
C ILE A 27 1.75 -8.76 -4.77
N ALA A 28 2.49 -9.60 -5.51
CA ALA A 28 1.97 -10.27 -6.69
C ALA A 28 0.82 -11.22 -6.34
N GLU A 29 0.97 -12.00 -5.26
CA GLU A 29 -0.06 -12.88 -4.70
C GLU A 29 -1.29 -12.10 -4.21
N LEU A 30 -1.09 -11.02 -3.43
CA LEU A 30 -2.16 -10.18 -2.91
C LEU A 30 -3.06 -9.65 -4.03
N PHE A 31 -2.46 -9.26 -5.15
CA PHE A 31 -3.18 -8.66 -6.26
C PHE A 31 -3.52 -9.63 -7.39
N GLU A 32 -3.15 -10.91 -7.25
CA GLU A 32 -3.33 -11.94 -8.28
C GLU A 32 -2.77 -11.48 -9.64
N ILE A 33 -1.55 -10.93 -9.62
CA ILE A 33 -0.81 -10.48 -10.81
C ILE A 33 0.49 -11.25 -10.96
N PHE A 34 1.04 -11.25 -12.17
CA PHE A 34 2.35 -11.86 -12.40
C PHE A 34 3.44 -11.14 -11.60
N TYR A 35 4.38 -11.92 -11.04
CA TYR A 35 5.57 -11.40 -10.37
C TYR A 35 6.30 -10.34 -11.19
N GLN A 36 6.45 -10.56 -12.50
CA GLN A 36 7.12 -9.59 -13.39
C GLN A 36 6.35 -8.27 -13.51
N THR A 37 5.02 -8.32 -13.47
CA THR A 37 4.18 -7.11 -13.46
C THR A 37 4.38 -6.32 -12.17
N ALA A 38 4.39 -7.00 -11.02
CA ALA A 38 4.67 -6.37 -9.73
C ALA A 38 6.09 -5.75 -9.73
N LYS A 39 7.11 -6.54 -10.09
CA LYS A 39 8.51 -6.11 -10.14
C LYS A 39 8.73 -4.90 -11.06
N LYS A 40 8.14 -4.91 -12.26
CA LYS A 40 8.23 -3.79 -13.22
C LYS A 40 7.62 -2.51 -12.65
N ASN A 41 6.44 -2.59 -12.05
CA ASN A 41 5.75 -1.42 -11.53
C ASN A 41 6.46 -0.87 -10.28
N ILE A 42 6.94 -1.73 -9.37
CA ILE A 42 7.72 -1.31 -8.19
C ILE A 42 8.98 -0.56 -8.62
N ARG A 43 9.77 -1.12 -9.52
CA ARG A 43 10.98 -0.45 -10.04
C ARG A 43 10.67 0.89 -10.71
N SER A 44 9.53 0.99 -11.40
CA SER A 44 9.10 2.25 -11.99
C SER A 44 8.68 3.28 -10.93
N VAL A 45 8.00 2.87 -9.85
CA VAL A 45 7.67 3.76 -8.72
C VAL A 45 8.94 4.30 -8.06
N GLU A 46 9.91 3.42 -7.80
CA GLU A 46 11.21 3.80 -7.24
C GLU A 46 11.99 4.74 -8.16
N ALA A 47 12.05 4.44 -9.47
CA ALA A 47 12.77 5.27 -10.44
C ALA A 47 12.18 6.68 -10.56
N LEU A 48 10.87 6.82 -10.30
CA LEU A 48 10.18 8.11 -10.27
C LEU A 48 10.30 8.82 -8.91
N GLY A 49 10.92 8.20 -7.91
CA GLY A 49 11.07 8.77 -6.56
C GLY A 49 9.75 8.92 -5.79
N ILE A 50 8.68 8.24 -6.21
CA ILE A 50 7.34 8.38 -5.59
C ILE A 50 7.28 7.63 -4.25
N CYS A 51 7.84 6.43 -4.21
CA CYS A 51 7.98 5.63 -3.00
C CYS A 51 9.36 4.96 -3.00
N THR A 52 9.90 4.69 -1.82
CA THR A 52 11.14 3.93 -1.67
C THR A 52 10.83 2.66 -0.86
N GLY A 53 11.55 1.57 -1.13
CA GLY A 53 11.48 0.40 -0.27
C GLY A 53 11.93 0.71 1.16
N ASP A 54 11.61 -0.19 2.11
CA ASP A 54 12.10 -0.05 3.49
C ASP A 54 13.61 -0.38 3.52
N GLN A 55 14.44 0.59 3.14
CA GLN A 55 15.91 0.43 3.07
C GLN A 55 16.55 0.23 4.45
N SER A 56 15.79 0.38 5.54
CA SER A 56 16.29 0.09 6.88
C SER A 56 16.40 -1.42 7.15
N MET A 57 15.80 -2.27 6.31
CA MET A 57 15.63 -3.70 6.56
C MET A 57 15.92 -4.53 5.31
N SER A 58 17.18 -4.97 5.18
CA SER A 58 17.69 -5.92 4.17
C SER A 58 17.47 -5.54 2.70
N GLY A 59 18.51 -5.70 1.90
CA GLY A 59 18.44 -5.49 0.46
C GLY A 59 19.21 -6.56 -0.27
N THR A 60 18.64 -7.03 -1.37
CA THR A 60 19.30 -7.93 -2.30
C THR A 60 20.06 -7.11 -3.35
N VAL A 61 21.31 -7.50 -3.63
CA VAL A 61 22.09 -6.93 -4.72
C VAL A 61 21.65 -7.58 -6.03
N GLU A 62 20.99 -6.82 -6.90
CA GLU A 62 20.67 -7.22 -8.27
C GLU A 62 21.55 -6.44 -9.25
N GLY A 63 22.65 -7.06 -9.69
CA GLY A 63 23.66 -6.41 -10.52
C GLY A 63 24.39 -5.32 -9.74
N ALA A 64 24.31 -4.07 -10.21
CA ALA A 64 24.90 -2.90 -9.53
C ALA A 64 23.91 -2.14 -8.63
N LYS A 65 22.67 -2.62 -8.47
CA LYS A 65 21.62 -1.96 -7.68
C LYS A 65 21.30 -2.77 -6.42
N ILE A 66 21.20 -2.08 -5.28
CA ILE A 66 20.60 -2.63 -4.06
C ILE A 66 19.08 -2.46 -4.18
N VAL A 67 18.35 -3.56 -4.06
CA VAL A 67 16.88 -3.61 -4.14
C VAL A 67 16.35 -4.02 -2.77
N SER A 68 15.34 -3.32 -2.26
CA SER A 68 14.72 -3.69 -0.98
C SER A 68 13.98 -5.02 -1.10
N ASP A 69 14.13 -5.86 -0.08
CA ASP A 69 13.44 -7.15 0.00
C ASP A 69 11.96 -6.98 0.39
N TYR A 70 11.64 -5.88 1.08
CA TYR A 70 10.31 -5.57 1.59
C TYR A 70 9.87 -4.14 1.27
N TYR A 71 8.56 -4.01 1.07
CA TYR A 71 7.90 -2.76 0.73
C TYR A 71 6.76 -2.45 1.73
N GLY A 72 6.64 -1.16 2.05
CA GLY A 72 5.63 -0.63 2.97
C GLY A 72 4.30 -0.32 2.27
N LEU A 73 3.30 0.06 3.07
CA LEU A 73 1.92 0.31 2.62
C LEU A 73 1.84 1.33 1.47
N ASP A 74 2.70 2.33 1.47
CA ASP A 74 2.83 3.36 0.42
C ASP A 74 3.10 2.74 -0.96
N MET A 75 4.07 1.83 -1.04
CA MET A 75 4.36 1.11 -2.27
C MET A 75 3.17 0.22 -2.68
N ILE A 76 2.56 -0.53 -1.75
CA ILE A 76 1.40 -1.37 -2.08
C ILE A 76 0.26 -0.52 -2.67
N ILE A 77 -0.01 0.65 -2.09
CA ILE A 77 -1.00 1.60 -2.62
C ILE A 77 -0.60 2.06 -4.02
N ALA A 78 0.65 2.48 -4.23
CA ALA A 78 1.12 2.93 -5.54
C ALA A 78 0.92 1.86 -6.63
N ILE A 79 1.21 0.59 -6.32
CA ILE A 79 0.99 -0.53 -7.24
C ILE A 79 -0.50 -0.76 -7.52
N ALA A 80 -1.36 -0.71 -6.49
CA ALA A 80 -2.80 -0.92 -6.65
C ALA A 80 -3.46 0.12 -7.60
N PHE A 81 -2.92 1.33 -7.65
CA PHE A 81 -3.39 2.39 -8.55
C PHE A 81 -2.76 2.35 -9.95
N ARG A 82 -1.65 1.63 -10.14
CA ARG A 82 -0.99 1.45 -11.44
C ARG A 82 -1.42 0.20 -12.20
N VAL A 83 -1.84 -0.84 -11.47
CA VAL A 83 -2.15 -2.16 -12.05
C VAL A 83 -3.64 -2.47 -11.96
N GLN A 84 -4.19 -3.08 -13.01
CA GLN A 84 -5.57 -3.52 -13.05
C GLN A 84 -5.67 -5.02 -12.73
N SER A 85 -6.37 -5.35 -11.66
CA SER A 85 -6.86 -6.69 -11.33
C SER A 85 -8.13 -6.59 -10.48
N VAL A 86 -8.84 -7.71 -10.32
CA VAL A 86 -10.01 -7.76 -9.43
C VAL A 86 -9.61 -7.38 -8.00
N LYS A 87 -8.49 -7.92 -7.50
CA LYS A 87 -7.98 -7.63 -6.16
C LYS A 87 -7.50 -6.18 -6.03
N THR A 88 -6.88 -5.57 -7.05
CA THR A 88 -6.52 -4.14 -6.97
C THR A 88 -7.75 -3.23 -6.96
N ASN A 89 -8.82 -3.57 -7.68
CA ASN A 89 -10.09 -2.83 -7.62
C ASN A 89 -10.70 -2.85 -6.20
N ILE A 90 -10.76 -4.03 -5.58
CA ILE A 90 -11.25 -4.19 -4.21
C ILE A 90 -10.40 -3.36 -3.24
N PHE A 91 -9.08 -3.47 -3.34
CA PHE A 91 -8.16 -2.72 -2.49
C PHE A 91 -8.31 -1.20 -2.66
N ARG A 92 -8.36 -0.70 -3.89
CA ARG A 92 -8.56 0.73 -4.19
C ARG A 92 -9.84 1.26 -3.58
N LYS A 93 -10.96 0.54 -3.76
CA LYS A 93 -12.24 0.92 -3.16
C LYS A 93 -12.12 1.05 -1.65
N ARG A 94 -11.45 0.09 -0.98
CA ARG A 94 -11.22 0.16 0.46
C ARG A 94 -10.41 1.39 0.88
N ILE A 95 -9.35 1.72 0.16
CA ILE A 95 -8.49 2.88 0.48
C ILE A 95 -9.28 4.18 0.35
N ILE A 96 -10.05 4.34 -0.74
CA ILE A 96 -10.92 5.50 -0.97
C ILE A 96 -12.02 5.60 0.10
N ASP A 97 -12.68 4.49 0.43
CA ASP A 97 -13.71 4.46 1.48
C ASP A 97 -13.14 4.87 2.84
N LYS A 98 -11.89 4.49 3.15
CA LYS A 98 -11.21 4.88 4.38
C LYS A 98 -10.83 6.36 4.39
N SER A 99 -10.36 6.92 3.27
CA SER A 99 -9.97 8.32 3.20
C SER A 99 -11.17 9.26 3.32
N ILE A 100 -12.27 8.93 2.64
CA ILE A 100 -13.51 9.73 2.71
C ILE A 100 -14.10 9.71 4.12
N LYS A 101 -14.11 8.56 4.79
CA LYS A 101 -14.61 8.46 6.18
C LYS A 101 -13.82 9.33 7.15
N LEU A 102 -12.51 9.47 6.95
CA LEU A 102 -11.69 10.34 7.77
C LEU A 102 -12.08 11.81 7.57
N GLU A 103 -12.26 12.23 6.32
CA GLU A 103 -12.64 13.60 5.94
C GLU A 103 -14.01 14.01 6.51
N VAL A 104 -15.01 13.12 6.41
CA VAL A 104 -16.35 13.38 6.98
C VAL A 104 -16.34 13.50 8.50
N VAL A 105 -15.39 12.87 9.20
CA VAL A 105 -15.27 12.97 10.66
C VAL A 105 -14.47 14.21 11.09
N THR A 106 -13.46 14.61 10.31
CA THR A 106 -12.63 15.78 10.63
C THR A 106 -13.34 17.10 10.37
N MET A 107 -14.17 17.21 9.32
CA MET A 107 -14.90 18.45 9.03
C MET A 107 -15.83 18.91 10.18
N PRO A 108 -16.67 18.03 10.78
CA PRO A 108 -17.45 18.36 11.97
C PRO A 108 -16.57 18.69 13.18
N LEU A 109 -15.47 17.95 13.39
CA LEU A 109 -14.58 18.17 14.54
C LEU A 109 -13.93 19.56 14.51
N LEU A 110 -13.43 19.98 13.35
CA LEU A 110 -12.86 21.31 13.16
C LEU A 110 -13.92 22.40 13.33
N SER A 111 -15.13 22.15 12.83
CA SER A 111 -16.26 23.08 12.98
C SER A 111 -16.66 23.25 14.45
N MET A 112 -16.65 22.17 15.25
CA MET A 112 -16.92 22.21 16.69
C MET A 112 -15.79 22.87 17.49
N GLN A 113 -14.52 22.63 17.13
CA GLN A 113 -13.38 23.29 17.79
C GLN A 113 -13.41 24.81 17.57
N ASN A 114 -13.72 25.26 16.36
CA ASN A 114 -13.85 26.69 16.06
C ASN A 114 -15.03 27.35 16.79
N ALA A 115 -16.13 26.62 17.03
CA ALA A 115 -17.27 27.11 17.79
C ALA A 115 -17.03 27.20 19.30
N MET A 116 -16.07 26.45 19.86
CA MET A 116 -15.71 26.49 21.28
C MET A 116 -14.61 27.52 21.61
N LEU A 117 -13.98 28.12 20.59
CA LEU A 117 -12.94 29.15 20.72
C LEU A 117 -13.46 30.59 20.58
N ASN A 118 -14.75 30.76 20.28
CA ASN A 118 -15.48 32.03 20.23
C ASN A 118 -16.46 32.13 21.40
#